data_AF-A0A443QGR7-F1
#
_entry.id   AF-A0A443QGR7-F1
#
_cell.length_a   1.000
_cell.length_b   1.000
_cell.length_c   1.000
_cell.angle_alpha   90.00
_cell.angle_beta   90.00
_cell.angle_gamma   90.00
#
_symmetry.space_group_name_H-M   'P 1'
#
loop_
_entity.id
_entity.type
_entity.pdbx_description
1 polymer ?
#
loop_
_entity_poly.entity_id
_entity_poly.type
_entity_poly.pdbx_seq_one_letter_code
_entity_poly.pdbx_strand_id
1 'polypeptide(L)'
;SNVDINSRISTIYPYVKSFAEMMKQQLDVEVEQVDFASEEFQQNYGNWISDCTKGLINGSHLAKNIPADRQLMISSVAYFNDEWLTKFDQSKTYQTIFEDADSLHNSSIQLMKLKKSKTSVVYCLPDVNMDRLD
;
A
#
# COMPACT_ATOMS: atom_id res chain seq x y z
N SER A 1 -40.73 15.20 -10.80
CA SER A 1 -39.98 16.30 -11.42
C SER A 1 -38.74 15.70 -12.07
N ASN A 2 -38.62 15.80 -13.39
CA ASN A 2 -37.43 15.36 -14.11
C ASN A 2 -36.29 16.30 -13.77
N VAL A 3 -35.40 15.88 -12.88
CA VAL A 3 -34.14 16.56 -12.63
C VAL A 3 -33.32 16.42 -13.90
N ASP A 4 -33.05 17.54 -14.58
CA ASP A 4 -32.18 17.55 -15.75
C ASP A 4 -30.76 17.22 -15.30
N ILE A 5 -30.38 15.96 -15.52
CA ILE A 5 -29.09 15.37 -15.18
C ILE A 5 -27.96 16.18 -15.84
N ASN A 6 -28.18 16.71 -17.04
CA ASN A 6 -27.18 17.51 -17.74
C ASN A 6 -26.90 18.85 -17.04
N SER A 7 -27.92 19.48 -16.45
CA SER A 7 -27.73 20.72 -15.66
C SER A 7 -26.94 20.50 -14.37
N ARG A 8 -27.06 19.30 -13.76
CA ARG A 8 -26.29 18.95 -12.56
C ARG A 8 -24.83 18.65 -12.91
N ILE A 9 -24.60 17.95 -14.02
CA ILE A 9 -23.24 17.66 -14.51
C ILE A 9 -22.50 18.96 -14.84
N SER A 10 -23.12 19.90 -15.57
CA SER A 10 -22.46 21.16 -15.93
C SER A 10 -22.13 22.05 -14.73
N THR A 11 -22.91 21.98 -13.66
CA THR A 11 -22.69 22.76 -12.44
C THR A 11 -21.58 22.18 -11.55
N ILE A 12 -21.47 20.84 -11.48
CA ILE A 12 -20.51 20.16 -10.60
C ILE A 12 -19.12 20.06 -11.25
N TYR A 13 -19.05 19.97 -12.58
CA TYR A 13 -17.81 19.75 -13.33
C TYR A 13 -16.69 20.78 -13.06
N PRO A 14 -16.96 22.11 -13.00
CA PRO A 14 -15.92 23.09 -12.67
C PRO A 14 -15.35 22.95 -11.25
N TYR A 15 -16.17 22.52 -10.29
CA TYR A 15 -15.72 22.28 -8.91
C TYR A 15 -14.86 21.03 -8.81
N VAL A 16 -15.24 19.95 -9.50
CA VAL A 16 -14.42 18.72 -9.56
C VAL A 16 -13.06 19.02 -10.20
N LYS A 17 -13.04 19.81 -11.29
CA LYS A 17 -11.81 20.19 -11.96
C LYS A 17 -10.88 21.03 -11.08
N SER A 18 -11.39 22.10 -10.46
CA SER A 18 -10.58 22.95 -9.57
C SER A 18 -10.07 22.19 -8.34
N PHE A 19 -10.88 21.28 -7.79
CA PHE A 19 -10.44 20.38 -6.72
C PHE A 19 -9.33 19.42 -7.19
N ALA A 20 -9.48 18.78 -8.35
CA ALA A 20 -8.47 17.89 -8.90
C ALA A 20 -7.14 18.61 -9.17
N GLU A 21 -7.20 19.83 -9.72
CA GLU A 21 -6.02 20.67 -9.96
C GLU A 21 -5.30 21.02 -8.65
N MET A 22 -6.04 21.39 -7.60
CA MET A 22 -5.48 21.67 -6.28
C MET A 22 -4.81 20.43 -5.67
N MET A 23 -5.48 19.28 -5.73
CA MET A 23 -4.95 18.01 -5.21
C MET A 23 -3.66 17.59 -5.92
N LYS A 24 -3.60 17.76 -7.25
CA LYS A 24 -2.39 17.47 -8.02
C LYS A 24 -1.26 18.44 -7.69
N GLN A 25 -1.56 19.75 -7.57
CA GLN A 25 -0.54 20.77 -7.31
C GLN A 25 0.03 20.70 -5.89
N GLN A 26 -0.80 20.41 -4.88
CA GLN A 26 -0.39 20.48 -3.48
C GLN A 26 0.06 19.14 -2.90
N LEU A 27 -0.50 18.03 -3.41
CA LEU A 27 -0.31 16.70 -2.82
C LEU A 27 0.18 15.65 -3.85
N ASP A 28 0.35 16.03 -5.12
CA ASP A 28 0.64 15.12 -6.24
C ASP A 28 -0.36 13.96 -6.36
N VAL A 29 -1.61 14.21 -5.95
CA VAL A 29 -2.70 13.23 -6.01
C VAL A 29 -3.48 13.39 -7.31
N GLU A 30 -3.73 12.27 -7.99
CA GLU A 30 -4.61 12.21 -9.15
C GLU A 30 -6.05 11.95 -8.70
N VAL A 31 -6.98 12.73 -9.26
CA VAL A 31 -8.41 12.64 -8.97
C VAL A 31 -9.13 12.31 -10.27
N GLU A 32 -9.83 11.19 -10.27
CA GLU A 32 -10.58 10.71 -11.44
C GLU A 32 -12.06 10.55 -11.10
N GLN A 33 -12.92 10.90 -12.06
CA GLN A 33 -14.33 10.57 -12.00
C GLN A 33 -14.53 9.22 -12.71
N VAL A 34 -15.09 8.25 -11.99
CA VAL A 34 -15.28 6.89 -12.47
C VAL A 34 -16.71 6.41 -12.22
N ASP A 35 -17.14 5.41 -12.99
CA ASP A 35 -18.33 4.63 -12.70
C ASP A 35 -17.91 3.30 -12.05
N PHE A 36 -18.13 3.18 -10.73
CA PHE A 36 -17.77 1.98 -9.96
C PHE A 36 -18.53 0.72 -10.39
N ALA A 37 -19.66 0.86 -11.08
CA ALA A 37 -20.40 -0.27 -11.63
C ALA A 37 -19.84 -0.77 -12.96
N SER A 38 -18.97 0.00 -13.62
CA SER A 38 -18.43 -0.34 -14.94
C SER A 38 -17.31 -1.39 -14.85
N GLU A 39 -17.31 -2.32 -15.81
CA GLU A 39 -16.20 -3.27 -16.00
C GLU A 39 -14.90 -2.55 -16.37
N GLU A 40 -15.01 -1.44 -17.11
CA GLU A 40 -13.89 -0.59 -17.48
C GLU A 40 -13.17 -0.03 -16.25
N PHE A 41 -13.90 0.46 -15.25
CA PHE A 41 -13.30 0.90 -13.98
C PHE A 41 -12.53 -0.24 -13.31
N GLN A 42 -13.12 -1.44 -13.21
CA GLN A 42 -12.46 -2.58 -12.56
C GLN A 42 -11.17 -2.98 -13.29
N GLN A 43 -11.20 -2.97 -14.62
CA GLN A 43 -10.04 -3.28 -15.45
C GLN A 43 -8.95 -2.21 -15.29
N ASN A 44 -9.29 -0.93 -15.46
CA ASN A 44 -8.33 0.17 -15.40
C ASN A 44 -7.71 0.30 -14.01
N TYR A 45 -8.51 0.23 -12.95
CA TYR A 45 -8.02 0.27 -11.58
C TYR A 45 -7.15 -0.94 -11.23
N GLY A 46 -7.52 -2.14 -11.69
CA GLY A 46 -6.70 -3.34 -11.51
C GLY A 46 -5.36 -3.29 -12.27
N ASN A 47 -5.35 -2.73 -13.47
CA ASN A 47 -4.13 -2.48 -14.24
C ASN A 47 -3.25 -1.46 -13.53
N TRP A 48 -3.82 -0.34 -13.08
CA TRP A 48 -3.10 0.69 -12.33
C TRP A 48 -2.40 0.14 -11.09
N ILE A 49 -3.07 -0.68 -10.26
CA ILE A 49 -2.42 -1.35 -9.12
C ILE A 49 -1.24 -2.20 -9.58
N SER A 50 -1.43 -2.98 -10.65
CA SER A 50 -0.41 -3.87 -11.17
C SER A 50 0.79 -3.07 -11.68
N ASP A 51 0.57 -1.99 -12.40
CA ASP A 51 1.63 -1.13 -12.95
C ASP A 51 2.44 -0.45 -11.85
N CYS A 52 1.77 0.14 -10.84
CA CYS A 52 2.42 0.76 -9.69
C CYS A 52 3.24 -0.23 -8.85
N THR A 53 2.94 -1.52 -8.95
CA THR A 53 3.59 -2.59 -8.17
C THR A 53 4.44 -3.52 -9.03
N LYS A 54 4.69 -3.19 -10.31
CA LYS A 54 5.44 -4.03 -11.25
C LYS A 54 4.89 -5.47 -11.35
N GLY A 55 3.56 -5.61 -11.22
CA GLY A 55 2.82 -6.87 -11.27
C GLY A 55 2.90 -7.72 -10.00
N LEU A 56 3.47 -7.20 -8.91
CA LEU A 56 3.70 -7.95 -7.67
C LEU A 56 2.46 -8.01 -6.78
N ILE A 57 1.54 -7.07 -6.94
CA ILE A 57 0.20 -7.12 -6.36
C ILE A 57 -0.80 -7.44 -7.48
N ASN A 58 -1.61 -8.47 -7.31
CA ASN A 58 -2.66 -8.82 -8.25
C ASN A 58 -3.83 -7.82 -8.17
N GLY A 59 -3.75 -6.75 -8.95
CA GLY A 59 -4.76 -5.69 -8.96
C GLY A 59 -6.15 -6.15 -9.41
N SER A 60 -6.24 -7.15 -10.29
CA SER A 60 -7.54 -7.67 -10.77
C SER A 60 -8.37 -8.31 -9.66
N HIS A 61 -7.71 -8.94 -8.67
CA HIS A 61 -8.41 -9.51 -7.53
C HIS A 61 -8.94 -8.41 -6.60
N LEU A 62 -8.16 -7.35 -6.39
CA LEU A 62 -8.55 -6.23 -5.53
C LEU A 62 -9.69 -5.42 -6.15
N ALA A 63 -9.65 -5.16 -7.46
CA ALA A 63 -10.67 -4.38 -8.16
C ALA A 63 -12.06 -5.03 -8.10
N LYS A 64 -12.14 -6.38 -8.19
CA LYS A 64 -13.40 -7.13 -8.13
C LYS A 64 -14.11 -7.05 -6.77
N ASN A 65 -13.38 -6.72 -5.71
CA ASN A 65 -13.94 -6.61 -4.36
C ASN A 65 -14.52 -5.23 -4.06
N ILE A 66 -14.46 -4.28 -5.01
CA ILE A 66 -15.02 -2.93 -4.85
C ILE A 66 -16.53 -2.96 -5.13
N PRO A 67 -17.38 -2.57 -4.17
CA PRO A 67 -18.82 -2.51 -4.39
C PRO A 67 -19.21 -1.47 -5.45
N ALA A 68 -20.21 -1.79 -6.27
CA ALA A 68 -20.67 -0.94 -7.37
C ALA A 68 -21.42 0.33 -6.90
N ASP A 69 -21.92 0.36 -5.66
CA ASP A 69 -22.67 1.47 -5.07
C ASP A 69 -21.79 2.53 -4.40
N ARG A 70 -20.46 2.42 -4.56
CA ARG A 70 -19.49 3.38 -4.01
C ARG A 70 -19.67 4.75 -4.64
N GLN A 71 -19.53 5.79 -3.82
CA GLN A 71 -19.59 7.20 -4.25
C GLN A 71 -18.21 7.87 -4.24
N LEU A 72 -17.29 7.37 -3.40
CA LEU A 72 -15.94 7.90 -3.25
C LEU A 72 -15.01 6.78 -2.77
N MET A 73 -13.80 6.76 -3.31
CA MET A 73 -12.71 5.87 -2.90
C MET A 73 -11.41 6.67 -2.85
N ILE A 74 -10.62 6.45 -1.80
CA ILE A 74 -9.25 6.96 -1.69
C ILE A 74 -8.35 5.73 -1.67
N SER A 75 -7.39 5.68 -2.59
CA SER A 75 -6.53 4.52 -2.77
C SER A 75 -5.07 4.89 -2.55
N SER A 76 -4.36 4.01 -1.83
CA SER A 76 -2.91 4.08 -1.64
C SER A 76 -2.35 2.69 -1.85
N VAL A 77 -1.37 2.56 -2.74
CA VAL A 77 -0.70 1.31 -3.05
C VAL A 77 0.79 1.51 -2.80
N ALA A 78 1.38 0.67 -1.95
CA ALA A 78 2.80 0.71 -1.64
C ALA A 78 3.39 -0.69 -1.78
N TYR A 79 4.53 -0.77 -2.47
CA TYR A 79 5.35 -1.97 -2.57
C TYR A 79 6.80 -1.59 -2.28
N PHE A 80 7.43 -2.33 -1.38
CA PHE A 80 8.83 -2.12 -1.03
C PHE A 80 9.59 -3.43 -1.15
N ASN A 81 10.61 -3.42 -1.99
CA ASN A 81 11.61 -4.47 -2.10
C ASN A 81 12.90 -3.80 -2.55
N ASP A 82 13.88 -3.87 -1.69
CA ASP A 82 15.16 -3.20 -1.87
C ASP A 82 16.29 -4.10 -1.41
N GLU A 83 17.49 -3.75 -1.83
CA GLU A 83 18.70 -4.46 -1.43
C GLU A 83 19.25 -3.83 -0.15
N TRP A 84 19.51 -4.67 0.85
CA TRP A 84 20.27 -4.25 2.02
C TRP A 84 21.63 -3.71 1.60
N LEU A 85 22.01 -2.53 2.11
CA LEU A 85 23.35 -1.95 1.91
C LEU A 85 24.46 -2.94 2.27
N THR A 86 24.26 -3.71 3.35
CA THR A 86 25.07 -4.91 3.66
C THR A 86 24.17 -6.14 3.53
N LYS A 87 24.32 -6.87 2.41
CA LYS A 87 23.52 -8.07 2.14
C LYS A 87 23.79 -9.18 3.16
N PHE A 88 22.74 -9.91 3.52
CA PHE A 88 22.85 -11.15 4.28
C PHE A 88 23.54 -12.23 3.44
N ASP A 89 24.35 -13.04 4.10
CA ASP A 89 24.91 -14.23 3.49
C ASP A 89 23.86 -15.35 3.52
N GLN A 90 23.31 -15.71 2.35
CA GLN A 90 22.25 -16.73 2.24
C GLN A 90 22.65 -18.07 2.85
N SER A 91 23.95 -18.43 2.81
CA SER A 91 24.45 -19.68 3.42
C SER A 91 24.39 -19.68 4.95
N LYS A 92 24.19 -18.50 5.55
CA LYS A 92 24.01 -18.30 7.00
C LYS A 92 22.56 -18.08 7.40
N THR A 93 21.62 -18.10 6.47
CA THR A 93 20.20 -18.17 6.79
C THR A 93 19.89 -19.58 7.30
N TYR A 94 19.20 -19.68 8.43
CA TYR A 94 18.88 -20.98 9.03
C TYR A 94 17.47 -21.01 9.60
N GLN A 95 16.92 -22.22 9.69
CA GLN A 95 15.60 -22.46 10.26
C GLN A 95 15.65 -22.35 11.78
N THR A 96 14.72 -21.61 12.37
CA THR A 96 14.56 -21.49 13.82
C THR A 96 13.09 -21.32 14.20
N ILE A 97 12.80 -21.18 15.49
CA ILE A 97 11.46 -20.93 16.02
C ILE A 97 11.32 -19.43 16.30
N PHE A 98 10.25 -18.84 15.79
CA PHE A 98 9.77 -17.52 16.21
C PHE A 98 8.71 -17.72 17.28
N GLU A 99 8.97 -17.19 18.47
CA GLU A 99 8.05 -17.22 19.61
C GLU A 99 7.02 -16.11 19.43
N ASP A 100 5.75 -16.50 19.38
CA ASP A 100 4.63 -15.55 19.43
C ASP A 100 4.46 -15.01 20.85
N ALA A 101 3.78 -13.87 21.01
CA ALA A 101 3.57 -13.18 22.28
C ALA A 101 2.99 -14.11 23.36
N ASP A 102 2.14 -15.04 22.97
CA ASP A 102 1.49 -15.98 23.88
C ASP A 102 2.30 -17.27 24.11
N SER A 103 3.45 -17.47 23.43
CA SER A 103 4.30 -18.68 23.48
C SER A 103 3.60 -20.01 23.13
N LEU A 104 2.33 -19.95 22.74
CA LEU A 104 1.51 -21.10 22.38
C LEU A 104 1.61 -21.44 20.88
N HIS A 105 1.96 -20.46 20.05
CA HIS A 105 2.02 -20.60 18.59
C HIS A 105 3.44 -20.35 18.10
N ASN A 106 4.27 -21.39 18.13
CA ASN A 106 5.63 -21.33 17.64
C ASN A 106 5.66 -21.56 16.13
N SER A 107 6.10 -20.56 15.39
CA SER A 107 6.23 -20.65 13.94
C SER A 107 7.66 -20.95 13.56
N SER A 108 7.87 -21.92 12.67
CA SER A 108 9.19 -22.15 12.10
C SER A 108 9.48 -21.10 11.03
N ILE A 109 10.57 -20.36 11.17
CA ILE A 109 10.97 -19.28 10.26
C ILE A 109 12.40 -19.46 9.75
N GLN A 110 12.75 -18.78 8.67
CA GLN A 110 14.12 -18.62 8.19
C GLN A 110 14.71 -17.33 8.77
N LEU A 111 15.61 -17.45 9.76
CA LEU A 111 16.28 -16.30 10.34
C LEU A 111 17.54 -15.97 9.53
N MET A 112 17.64 -14.73 9.06
CA MET A 112 18.81 -14.24 8.34
C MET A 112 19.88 -13.76 9.33
N LYS A 113 21.15 -14.13 9.10
CA LYS A 113 22.28 -13.77 9.99
C LYS A 113 23.33 -12.94 9.26
N LEU A 114 23.56 -11.71 9.74
CA LEU A 114 24.69 -10.88 9.30
C LEU A 114 25.97 -11.28 10.02
N LYS A 115 27.08 -11.26 9.29
CA LYS A 115 28.42 -11.30 9.90
C LYS A 115 28.71 -9.89 10.43
N LYS A 116 28.91 -9.74 11.75
CA LYS A 116 29.15 -8.48 12.49
C LYS A 116 29.48 -7.29 11.56
N SER A 117 28.52 -6.39 11.36
CA SER A 117 28.70 -5.09 10.69
C SER A 117 28.67 -3.95 11.72
N LYS A 118 29.30 -2.81 11.40
CA LYS A 118 29.09 -1.57 12.16
C LYS A 118 27.70 -1.03 11.82
N THR A 119 26.69 -1.50 12.53
CA THR A 119 25.33 -0.97 12.43
C THR A 119 25.18 0.17 13.44
N SER A 120 24.86 1.37 12.97
CA SER A 120 24.50 2.48 13.85
C SER A 120 23.07 2.26 14.35
N VAL A 121 22.93 1.83 15.60
CA VAL A 121 21.64 1.80 16.30
C VAL A 121 21.55 3.08 17.11
N VAL A 122 20.64 3.98 16.75
CA VAL A 122 20.34 5.18 17.55
C VAL A 122 19.22 4.80 18.52
N TYR A 123 19.56 4.72 19.81
CA TYR A 123 18.57 4.55 20.86
C TYR A 123 17.94 5.90 21.17
N CYS A 124 16.63 5.99 21.03
CA CYS A 124 15.85 6.95 21.79
C CYS A 124 14.62 6.20 22.28
N LEU A 125 14.56 5.96 23.60
CA LEU A 125 13.40 6.00 24.50
C LEU A 125 13.73 5.15 25.76
N PRO A 126 14.25 5.77 26.85
CA PRO A 126 14.59 5.07 28.09
C PRO A 126 13.37 4.44 28.81
N ASP A 127 12.14 4.83 28.44
CA ASP A 127 10.91 4.33 29.05
C ASP A 127 10.32 3.10 28.33
N VAL A 128 10.95 2.65 27.23
CA VAL A 128 10.52 1.44 26.52
C VAL A 128 11.55 0.36 26.82
N ASN A 129 11.15 -0.66 27.58
CA ASN A 129 11.96 -1.83 27.88
C ASN A 129 12.15 -2.71 26.62
N MET A 130 12.96 -2.21 25.68
CA MET A 130 13.43 -2.96 24.53
C MET A 130 14.78 -3.58 24.88
N ASP A 131 14.74 -4.80 25.41
CA ASP A 131 15.96 -5.56 25.66
C ASP A 131 16.63 -5.96 24.34
N ARG A 132 17.94 -5.79 24.35
CA ARG A 132 18.86 -6.13 23.28
C ARG A 132 19.17 -7.63 23.37
N LEU A 133 19.07 -8.36 22.26
CA LEU A 133 19.73 -9.65 22.13
C LEU A 133 21.22 -9.38 21.83
N ASP A 134 22.06 -9.66 22.81
CA ASP A 134 23.53 -9.44 22.80
C ASP A 134 24.29 -10.28 21.77
#